data_AF-A0A7R9FKW9-F1
#
_entry.id   AF-A0A7R9FKW9-F1
#
_cell.length_a   1.000
_cell.length_b   1.000
_cell.length_c   1.000
_cell.angle_alpha   90.00
_cell.angle_beta   90.00
_cell.angle_gamma   90.00
#
_symmetry.space_group_name_H-M   'P 1'
#
loop_
_entity.id
_entity.type
_entity.pdbx_description
1 polymer ?
#
loop_
_entity_poly.entity_id
_entity_poly.type
_entity_poly.pdbx_seq_one_letter_code
_entity_poly.pdbx_strand_id
1 'polypeptide(L)'
;MLSFLGQLQGRVKPRAPGHVRVDSRVSSLHHRATSVLLLTCCVLVCVRQYFGQPIHCVLDVTGDLAAIQEQVLNTYCFVTTTYTVRHAYYQWVPLVLFLQSLLFAMPHAAWKYWEGGLVRASLADLVDQRVTLYLDRAKRRDLLRRLARYFSARLHSHRFWATGFLFCDTLNLVNIMANVYLTDCLLGGSFSSYGGEVLRFLQLNPEDGRYDRIDAIFPKVTKCTFHKFGPSGSIQNHEALCVMGLNVVNEKIYTVLWFWFAMVAVVTVLAFLWKLLGIGLLLCTKGGCYVAWVQRVLGVPAVLDQTYLYPLFRYCDLGDWLYLHLMANNMDSGMYTDFVKELLGVMGGDVSNMLRSK
;
A
#
# COMPACT_ATOMS: atom_id res chain seq x y z
N MET A 1 5.91 -11.99 19.67
CA MET A 1 6.82 -11.69 18.54
C MET A 1 6.72 -12.73 17.41
N LEU A 2 6.79 -14.04 17.70
CA LEU A 2 6.71 -15.10 16.68
C LEU A 2 5.37 -15.15 15.90
N SER A 3 4.24 -14.91 16.56
CA SER A 3 2.92 -14.82 15.90
C SER A 3 2.83 -13.64 14.93
N PHE A 4 3.40 -12.50 15.31
CA PHE A 4 3.47 -11.30 14.48
C PHE A 4 4.42 -11.48 13.28
N LEU A 5 5.57 -12.13 13.50
CA LEU A 5 6.48 -12.52 12.41
C LEU A 5 5.82 -13.54 11.46
N GLY A 6 5.01 -14.47 11.98
CA GLY A 6 4.21 -15.39 11.17
C GLY A 6 3.15 -14.67 10.32
N GLN A 7 2.50 -13.63 10.87
CA GLN A 7 1.56 -12.79 10.11
C GLN A 7 2.26 -11.95 9.03
N LEU A 8 3.45 -11.41 9.33
CA LEU A 8 4.30 -10.72 8.36
C LEU A 8 4.78 -11.66 7.24
N GLN A 9 5.22 -12.87 7.60
CA GLN A 9 5.59 -13.91 6.64
C GLN A 9 4.41 -14.26 5.72
N GLY A 10 3.18 -14.35 6.26
CA GLY A 10 1.98 -14.57 5.45
C GLY A 10 1.67 -13.45 4.45
N ARG A 11 2.06 -12.19 4.75
CA ARG A 11 1.88 -11.04 3.84
C ARG A 11 2.99 -10.90 2.81
N VAL A 12 4.22 -11.29 3.15
CA VAL A 12 5.40 -11.20 2.27
C VAL A 12 5.52 -12.40 1.34
N LYS A 13 5.02 -13.58 1.75
CA LYS A 13 5.16 -14.80 0.95
C LYS A 13 4.54 -14.61 -0.44
N PRO A 14 5.25 -14.95 -1.52
CA PRO A 14 4.68 -14.94 -2.86
C PRO A 14 3.41 -15.81 -2.88
N ARG A 15 2.41 -15.37 -3.65
CA ARG A 15 1.11 -16.06 -3.73
C ARG A 15 1.34 -17.53 -4.08
N ALA A 16 0.73 -18.43 -3.30
CA ALA A 16 0.75 -19.86 -3.59
C ALA A 16 0.11 -20.14 -4.97
N PRO A 17 0.59 -21.15 -5.71
CA PRO A 17 -0.05 -21.57 -6.96
C PRO A 17 -1.51 -21.97 -6.69
N GLY A 18 -2.45 -21.32 -7.38
CA GLY A 18 -3.90 -21.49 -7.16
C GLY A 18 -4.56 -20.43 -6.27
N HIS A 19 -3.83 -19.44 -5.75
CA HIS A 19 -4.44 -18.35 -5.00
C HIS A 19 -5.23 -17.39 -5.92
N VAL A 20 -6.55 -17.36 -5.75
CA VAL A 20 -7.45 -16.46 -6.47
C VAL A 20 -7.16 -14.98 -6.14
N ARG A 21 -6.84 -14.19 -7.14
CA ARG A 21 -6.57 -12.75 -7.08
C ARG A 21 -7.88 -11.98 -7.21
N VAL A 22 -8.27 -11.30 -6.15
CA VAL A 22 -9.46 -10.44 -6.12
C VAL A 22 -9.12 -8.95 -6.07
N ASP A 23 -7.82 -8.62 -6.00
CA ASP A 23 -7.30 -7.27 -5.87
C ASP A 23 -6.63 -6.75 -7.14
N SER A 24 -6.73 -5.44 -7.37
CA SER A 24 -5.96 -4.75 -8.41
C SER A 24 -4.47 -4.72 -8.08
N ARG A 25 -3.60 -4.58 -9.10
CA ARG A 25 -2.15 -4.46 -8.89
C ARG A 25 -1.79 -3.28 -7.98
N VAL A 26 -2.51 -2.16 -8.14
CA VAL A 26 -2.36 -0.96 -7.31
C VAL A 26 -2.79 -1.25 -5.87
N SER A 27 -3.96 -1.84 -5.66
CA SER A 27 -4.39 -2.23 -4.30
C SER A 27 -3.36 -3.17 -3.65
N SER A 28 -2.78 -4.11 -4.40
CA SER A 28 -1.67 -4.97 -3.96
C SER A 28 -0.45 -4.18 -3.48
N LEU A 29 -0.06 -3.14 -4.22
CA LEU A 29 1.06 -2.27 -3.85
C LEU A 29 0.82 -1.59 -2.50
N HIS A 30 -0.40 -1.09 -2.27
CA HIS A 30 -0.79 -0.43 -1.01
C HIS A 30 -0.80 -1.40 0.18
N HIS A 31 -1.64 -2.44 0.14
CA HIS A 31 -1.86 -3.28 1.32
C HIS A 31 -0.78 -4.32 1.59
N ARG A 32 0.03 -4.69 0.58
CA ARG A 32 1.13 -5.65 0.76
C ARG A 32 2.46 -4.95 0.89
N ALA A 33 2.87 -4.19 -0.11
CA ALA A 33 4.22 -3.63 -0.12
C ALA A 33 4.35 -2.44 0.83
N THR A 34 3.48 -1.42 0.71
CA THR A 34 3.55 -0.22 1.56
C THR A 34 3.22 -0.53 3.02
N SER A 35 2.16 -1.29 3.29
CA SER A 35 1.80 -1.68 4.66
C SER A 35 2.92 -2.48 5.35
N VAL A 36 3.53 -3.46 4.67
CA VAL A 36 4.65 -4.23 5.24
C VAL A 36 5.90 -3.37 5.43
N LEU A 37 6.22 -2.48 4.49
CA LEU A 37 7.34 -1.55 4.63
C LEU A 37 7.16 -0.69 5.89
N LEU A 38 6.00 -0.05 6.05
CA LEU A 38 5.69 0.78 7.22
C LEU A 38 5.72 -0.01 8.53
N LEU A 39 5.18 -1.23 8.52
CA LEU A 39 5.20 -2.11 9.69
C LEU A 39 6.64 -2.53 10.05
N THR A 40 7.49 -2.77 9.06
CA THR A 40 8.91 -3.07 9.25
C THR A 40 9.64 -1.85 9.81
N CYS A 41 9.40 -0.65 9.27
CA CYS A 41 9.93 0.60 9.82
C CYS A 41 9.50 0.81 11.27
N CYS A 42 8.22 0.59 11.60
CA CYS A 42 7.71 0.66 12.97
C CYS A 42 8.49 -0.28 13.91
N VAL A 43 8.69 -1.54 13.51
CA VAL A 43 9.45 -2.51 14.31
C VAL A 43 10.90 -2.06 14.48
N LEU A 44 11.54 -1.58 13.42
CA LEU A 44 12.93 -1.07 13.48
C LEU A 44 13.09 0.09 14.45
N VAL A 45 12.16 1.06 14.43
CA VAL A 45 12.17 2.17 15.39
C VAL A 45 11.93 1.66 16.81
N CYS A 46 10.94 0.78 17.03
CA CYS A 46 10.68 0.18 18.33
C CYS A 46 11.91 -0.56 18.89
N VAL A 47 12.59 -1.35 18.06
CA VAL A 47 13.80 -2.08 18.49
C VAL A 47 14.87 -1.10 18.97
N ARG A 48 15.09 0.00 18.23
CA ARG A 48 16.06 1.03 18.60
C ARG A 48 15.66 1.83 19.83
N GLN A 49 14.37 2.07 20.02
CA GLN A 49 13.85 2.87 21.12
C GLN A 49 13.80 2.11 22.45
N TYR A 50 13.49 0.80 22.43
CA TYR A 50 13.31 0.00 23.64
C TYR A 50 14.50 -0.90 24.00
N PHE A 51 15.23 -1.42 23.01
CA PHE A 51 16.37 -2.33 23.23
C PHE A 51 17.73 -1.70 22.93
N GLY A 52 17.75 -0.54 22.25
CA GLY A 52 18.98 0.22 22.01
C GLY A 52 19.28 1.20 23.15
N GLN A 53 20.47 1.79 23.12
CA GLN A 53 20.78 2.99 23.88
C GLN A 53 20.34 4.20 23.04
N PRO A 54 19.20 4.86 23.37
CA PRO A 54 18.62 5.89 22.52
C PRO A 54 19.47 7.17 22.47
N ILE A 55 20.24 7.41 23.54
CA ILE A 55 21.11 8.56 23.70
C ILE A 55 22.38 8.17 24.46
N HIS A 56 23.50 8.74 24.04
CA HIS A 56 24.78 8.68 24.75
C HIS A 56 25.27 10.08 25.02
N CYS A 57 25.51 10.40 26.29
CA CYS A 57 25.95 11.71 26.73
C CYS A 57 27.36 11.66 27.30
N VAL A 58 28.18 12.63 26.91
CA VAL A 58 29.54 12.85 27.41
C VAL A 58 29.58 14.19 28.14
N LEU A 59 30.14 14.20 29.34
CA LEU A 59 30.42 15.41 30.11
C LEU A 59 31.81 15.92 29.70
N ASP A 60 31.92 17.22 29.42
CA ASP A 60 33.22 17.85 29.22
C ASP A 60 33.88 18.05 30.60
N VAL A 61 35.01 17.39 30.83
CA VAL A 61 35.52 17.12 32.18
C VAL A 61 36.42 18.26 32.65
N THR A 62 35.96 19.04 33.63
CA THR A 62 36.84 19.83 34.52
C THR A 62 36.64 19.43 35.97
N GLY A 63 37.68 18.83 36.56
CA GLY A 63 37.99 18.89 37.99
C GLY A 63 37.36 17.84 38.89
N ASP A 64 36.05 17.93 39.16
CA ASP A 64 35.46 17.26 40.35
C ASP A 64 34.18 16.45 40.05
N LEU A 65 33.88 16.21 38.76
CA LEU A 65 32.59 15.67 38.32
C LEU A 65 32.63 14.23 37.76
N ALA A 66 33.72 13.50 38.00
CA ALA A 66 33.89 12.11 37.54
C ALA A 66 32.95 11.09 38.23
N ALA A 67 32.06 11.52 39.13
CA ALA A 67 31.21 10.66 39.94
C ALA A 67 29.76 10.49 39.43
N ILE A 68 29.37 11.12 38.32
CA ILE A 68 28.04 10.89 37.75
C ILE A 68 28.08 9.63 36.88
N GLN A 69 27.34 8.59 37.30
CA GLN A 69 27.23 7.38 36.51
C GLN A 69 26.56 7.68 35.15
N GLU A 70 27.21 7.28 34.06
CA GLU A 70 26.76 7.54 32.67
C GLU A 70 25.29 7.15 32.45
N GLN A 71 24.86 6.03 33.06
CA GLN A 71 23.47 5.55 32.95
C GLN A 71 22.43 6.52 33.54
N VAL A 72 22.77 7.22 34.63
CA VAL A 72 21.90 8.22 35.26
C VAL A 72 21.80 9.44 34.35
N LEU A 73 22.93 9.89 33.81
CA LEU A 73 22.98 11.01 32.87
C LEU A 73 22.17 10.72 31.60
N ASN A 74 22.40 9.56 30.98
CA ASN A 74 21.71 9.14 29.76
C ASN A 74 20.19 9.06 29.98
N THR A 75 19.75 8.49 31.11
CA THR A 75 18.31 8.35 31.42
C THR A 75 17.68 9.70 31.76
N TYR A 76 18.37 10.53 32.55
CA TYR A 76 17.90 11.87 32.90
C TYR A 76 17.73 12.72 31.64
N CYS A 77 18.74 12.76 30.78
CA CYS A 77 18.68 13.52 29.54
C CYS A 77 17.61 12.95 28.60
N PHE A 78 17.47 11.62 28.49
CA PHE A 78 16.44 11.03 27.63
C PHE A 78 15.00 11.37 28.06
N VAL A 79 14.72 11.35 29.36
CA VAL A 79 13.37 11.60 29.91
C VAL A 79 13.08 13.09 30.05
N THR A 80 14.07 13.86 30.52
CA THR A 80 13.90 15.28 30.80
C THR A 80 14.08 16.06 29.51
N THR A 81 13.08 16.85 29.14
CA THR A 81 13.09 17.65 27.91
C THR A 81 13.99 18.89 28.02
N THR A 82 15.13 18.82 28.70
CA THR A 82 16.12 19.90 28.88
C THR A 82 17.05 20.03 27.66
N TYR A 83 16.48 19.87 26.46
CA TYR A 83 17.14 20.14 25.19
C TYR A 83 16.81 21.55 24.73
N THR A 84 17.77 22.21 24.08
CA THR A 84 17.55 23.51 23.42
C THR A 84 16.50 23.46 22.31
N VAL A 85 16.18 22.27 21.79
CA VAL A 85 15.11 22.03 20.81
C VAL A 85 14.16 20.93 21.32
N ARG A 86 12.91 21.28 21.60
CA ARG A 86 11.86 20.32 22.00
C ARG A 86 11.33 19.58 20.78
N HIS A 87 11.59 18.28 20.70
CA HIS A 87 10.97 17.41 19.70
C HIS A 87 10.15 16.31 20.39
N ALA A 88 8.92 16.66 20.79
CA ALA A 88 7.99 15.71 21.43
C ALA A 88 7.48 14.62 20.46
N TYR A 89 7.71 14.77 19.15
CA TYR A 89 7.14 13.90 18.12
C TYR A 89 7.79 12.50 18.07
N TYR A 90 9.01 12.31 18.59
CA TYR A 90 9.72 11.01 18.52
C TYR A 90 8.97 9.88 19.24
N GLN A 91 8.28 10.21 20.33
CA GLN A 91 7.45 9.24 21.06
C GLN A 91 6.28 8.73 20.20
N TRP A 92 5.82 9.54 19.25
CA TRP A 92 4.69 9.24 18.39
C TRP A 92 5.09 8.54 17.09
N VAL A 93 6.37 8.57 16.70
CA VAL A 93 6.84 7.98 15.43
C VAL A 93 6.43 6.51 15.27
N PRO A 94 6.66 5.60 16.23
CA PRO A 94 6.25 4.20 16.07
C PRO A 94 4.73 4.03 15.99
N LEU A 95 3.98 4.79 16.79
CA LEU A 95 2.51 4.73 16.80
C LEU A 95 1.93 5.20 15.46
N VAL A 96 2.46 6.30 14.92
CA VAL A 96 2.04 6.84 13.63
C VAL A 96 2.38 5.85 12.51
N LEU A 97 3.61 5.31 12.46
CA LEU A 97 3.99 4.32 11.44
C LEU A 97 3.10 3.06 11.49
N PHE A 98 2.74 2.60 12.69
CA PHE A 98 1.82 1.48 12.85
C PHE A 98 0.41 1.82 12.33
N LEU A 99 -0.13 2.99 12.72
CA LEU A 99 -1.42 3.47 12.25
C LEU A 99 -1.44 3.61 10.72
N GLN A 100 -0.41 4.21 10.13
CA GLN A 100 -0.25 4.34 8.68
C GLN A 100 -0.27 2.97 8.00
N SER A 101 0.44 1.96 8.54
CA SER A 101 0.39 0.58 8.04
C SER A 101 -1.03 0.01 8.02
N LEU A 102 -1.84 0.28 9.06
CA LEU A 102 -3.24 -0.15 9.12
C LEU A 102 -4.10 0.58 8.09
N LEU A 103 -3.92 1.89 7.93
CA LEU A 103 -4.64 2.71 6.96
C LEU A 103 -4.39 2.22 5.52
N PHE A 104 -3.16 1.84 5.16
CA PHE A 104 -2.86 1.21 3.86
C PHE A 104 -3.47 -0.20 3.69
N ALA A 105 -3.75 -0.92 4.77
CA ALA A 105 -4.40 -2.22 4.72
C ALA A 105 -5.94 -2.13 4.66
N MET A 106 -6.51 -1.03 5.15
CA MET A 106 -7.95 -0.85 5.32
C MET A 106 -8.77 -0.94 4.02
N PRO A 107 -8.41 -0.27 2.90
CA PRO A 107 -9.21 -0.35 1.68
C PRO A 107 -9.32 -1.78 1.12
N HIS A 108 -8.25 -2.56 1.23
CA HIS A 108 -8.26 -3.97 0.80
C HIS A 108 -9.08 -4.85 1.75
N ALA A 109 -9.00 -4.62 3.06
CA ALA A 109 -9.84 -5.33 4.03
C ALA A 109 -11.33 -5.07 3.79
N ALA A 110 -11.70 -3.82 3.51
CA ALA A 110 -13.06 -3.43 3.14
C ALA A 110 -13.51 -4.12 1.84
N TRP A 111 -12.66 -4.13 0.81
CA TRP A 111 -12.96 -4.84 -0.43
C TRP A 111 -13.18 -6.33 -0.21
N LYS A 112 -12.32 -6.99 0.57
CA LYS A 112 -12.45 -8.42 0.87
C LYS A 112 -13.76 -8.74 1.61
N TYR A 113 -14.20 -7.85 2.48
CA TYR A 113 -15.49 -7.98 3.15
C TYR A 113 -16.66 -7.86 2.16
N TRP A 114 -16.63 -6.88 1.24
CA TRP A 114 -17.65 -6.73 0.21
C TRP A 114 -17.62 -7.79 -0.88
N GLU A 115 -16.45 -8.33 -1.22
CA GLU A 115 -16.31 -9.35 -2.25
C GLU A 115 -16.98 -10.66 -1.85
N GLY A 116 -17.05 -10.96 -0.54
CA GLY A 116 -17.84 -12.06 0.01
C GLY A 116 -17.40 -13.45 -0.47
N GLY A 117 -16.23 -13.59 -1.08
CA GLY A 117 -15.73 -14.84 -1.64
C GLY A 117 -16.36 -15.25 -2.98
N LEU A 118 -17.10 -14.36 -3.65
CA LEU A 118 -17.81 -14.68 -4.89
C LEU A 118 -16.87 -15.22 -5.98
N VAL A 119 -15.76 -14.53 -6.26
CA VAL A 119 -14.82 -14.90 -7.33
C VAL A 119 -14.12 -16.20 -6.98
N ARG A 120 -13.77 -16.37 -5.70
CA ARG A 120 -13.14 -17.60 -5.22
C ARG A 120 -14.08 -18.79 -5.32
N ALA A 121 -15.36 -18.63 -4.99
CA ALA A 121 -16.35 -19.69 -5.10
C ALA A 121 -16.57 -20.10 -6.57
N SER A 122 -16.68 -19.13 -7.47
CA SER A 122 -16.86 -19.40 -8.91
C SER A 122 -15.65 -20.10 -9.56
N LEU A 123 -14.45 -19.88 -9.02
CA LEU A 123 -13.21 -20.48 -9.54
C LEU A 123 -12.79 -21.76 -8.81
N ALA A 124 -13.50 -22.17 -7.75
CA ALA A 124 -13.08 -23.29 -6.90
C ALA A 124 -12.87 -24.58 -7.71
N ASP A 125 -13.86 -24.96 -8.53
CA ASP A 125 -13.80 -26.15 -9.39
C ASP A 125 -12.68 -26.06 -10.44
N LEU A 126 -12.42 -24.85 -10.97
CA LEU A 126 -11.35 -24.62 -11.94
C LEU A 126 -9.96 -24.76 -11.31
N VAL A 127 -9.79 -24.30 -10.08
CA VAL A 127 -8.53 -24.37 -9.35
C VAL A 127 -8.25 -25.80 -8.88
N ASP A 128 -9.27 -26.49 -8.35
CA ASP A 128 -9.14 -27.85 -7.83
C ASP A 128 -8.90 -28.87 -8.96
N GLN A 129 -9.66 -28.79 -10.05
CA GLN A 129 -9.61 -29.76 -11.15
C GLN A 129 -8.66 -29.36 -12.28
N ARG A 130 -7.73 -28.42 -12.04
CA ARG A 130 -6.92 -27.79 -13.09
C ARG A 130 -6.24 -28.81 -14.02
N VAL A 131 -5.59 -29.83 -13.45
CA VAL A 131 -4.89 -30.87 -14.23
C VAL A 131 -5.86 -31.69 -15.10
N THR A 132 -6.99 -32.09 -14.54
CA THR A 132 -8.04 -32.85 -15.24
C THR A 132 -8.60 -32.06 -16.42
N LEU A 133 -8.80 -30.75 -16.26
CA LEU A 133 -9.32 -29.86 -17.30
C LEU A 133 -8.30 -29.59 -18.42
N TYR A 134 -7.01 -29.73 -18.14
CA TYR A 134 -5.97 -29.68 -19.15
C TYR A 134 -5.95 -30.94 -20.03
N LEU A 135 -6.16 -32.11 -19.42
CA LEU A 135 -6.14 -33.40 -20.11
C LEU A 135 -7.47 -33.68 -20.86
N ASP A 136 -8.62 -33.34 -20.27
CA ASP A 136 -9.94 -33.66 -20.80
C ASP A 136 -10.67 -32.40 -21.33
N ARG A 137 -10.68 -32.27 -22.66
CA ARG A 137 -11.34 -31.14 -23.35
C ARG A 137 -12.87 -31.16 -23.21
N ALA A 138 -13.50 -32.32 -23.03
CA ALA A 138 -14.95 -32.42 -22.89
C ALA A 138 -15.37 -31.90 -21.51
N LYS A 139 -14.72 -32.38 -20.44
CA LYS A 139 -14.95 -31.87 -19.07
C LYS A 139 -14.67 -30.39 -18.95
N ARG A 140 -13.61 -29.89 -19.61
CA ARG A 140 -13.31 -28.46 -19.68
C ARG A 140 -14.48 -27.67 -20.26
N ARG A 141 -14.99 -28.08 -21.42
CA ARG A 141 -16.10 -27.40 -22.10
C ARG A 141 -17.35 -27.39 -21.24
N ASP A 142 -17.68 -28.51 -20.59
CA ASP A 142 -18.85 -28.61 -19.72
C ASP A 142 -18.76 -27.70 -18.51
N LEU A 143 -17.60 -27.62 -17.86
CA LEU A 143 -17.37 -26.72 -16.73
C LEU A 143 -17.46 -25.25 -17.16
N LEU A 144 -16.80 -24.87 -18.26
CA LEU A 144 -16.85 -23.50 -18.79
C LEU A 144 -18.28 -23.10 -19.18
N ARG A 145 -19.06 -24.03 -19.75
CA ARG A 145 -20.47 -23.80 -20.08
C ARG A 145 -21.36 -23.68 -18.84
N ARG A 146 -21.08 -24.40 -17.74
CA ARG A 146 -21.76 -24.20 -16.45
C ARG A 146 -21.48 -22.82 -15.88
N LEU A 147 -20.21 -22.39 -15.90
CA LEU A 147 -19.81 -21.06 -15.45
C LEU A 147 -20.43 -19.94 -16.30
N ALA A 148 -20.45 -20.12 -17.63
CA ALA A 148 -21.08 -19.19 -18.56
C ALA A 148 -22.58 -19.01 -18.26
N ARG A 149 -23.31 -20.11 -18.03
CA ARG A 149 -24.74 -20.07 -17.63
C ARG A 149 -24.95 -19.41 -16.27
N TYR A 150 -24.08 -19.69 -15.30
CA TYR A 150 -24.14 -19.03 -14.00
C TYR A 150 -23.96 -17.51 -14.11
N PHE A 151 -23.00 -17.08 -14.93
CA PHE A 151 -22.74 -15.67 -15.19
C PHE A 151 -23.90 -15.00 -15.95
N SER A 152 -24.40 -15.62 -17.03
CA SER A 152 -25.51 -15.05 -17.82
C SER A 152 -26.79 -14.89 -16.99
N ALA A 153 -27.07 -15.84 -16.09
CA ALA A 153 -28.22 -15.77 -15.18
C ALA A 153 -28.12 -14.64 -14.13
N ARG A 154 -26.91 -14.08 -13.90
CA ARG A 154 -26.64 -13.05 -12.88
C ARG A 154 -26.19 -11.71 -13.50
N LEU A 155 -26.37 -11.54 -14.81
CA LEU A 155 -26.04 -10.31 -15.50
C LEU A 155 -26.71 -9.09 -14.83
N HIS A 156 -26.02 -7.94 -14.78
CA HIS A 156 -26.47 -6.70 -14.15
C HIS A 156 -26.66 -6.73 -12.62
N SER A 157 -26.55 -7.88 -11.95
CA SER A 157 -26.69 -7.96 -10.48
C SER A 157 -25.46 -7.37 -9.76
N HIS A 158 -24.31 -7.32 -10.42
CA HIS A 158 -23.03 -6.93 -9.83
C HIS A 158 -22.76 -5.42 -9.77
N ARG A 159 -23.77 -4.56 -9.99
CA ARG A 159 -23.58 -3.09 -10.03
C ARG A 159 -23.12 -2.52 -8.69
N PHE A 160 -23.79 -2.87 -7.58
CA PHE A 160 -23.39 -2.41 -6.25
C PHE A 160 -21.99 -2.91 -5.85
N TRP A 161 -21.71 -4.18 -6.18
CA TRP A 161 -20.42 -4.81 -5.95
C TRP A 161 -19.29 -4.06 -6.69
N ALA A 162 -19.52 -3.62 -7.93
CA ALA A 162 -18.54 -2.85 -8.69
C ALA A 162 -18.34 -1.43 -8.18
N THR A 163 -19.41 -0.77 -7.72
CA THR A 163 -19.30 0.53 -7.04
C THR A 163 -18.43 0.42 -5.78
N GLY A 164 -18.58 -0.66 -5.00
CA GLY A 164 -17.72 -0.95 -3.85
C GLY A 164 -16.24 -1.08 -4.23
N PHE A 165 -15.93 -1.75 -5.34
CA PHE A 165 -14.56 -1.86 -5.84
C PHE A 165 -13.95 -0.48 -6.17
N LEU A 166 -14.68 0.33 -6.92
CA LEU A 166 -14.24 1.68 -7.31
C LEU A 166 -14.09 2.61 -6.09
N PHE A 167 -14.95 2.43 -5.09
CA PHE A 167 -14.82 3.13 -3.82
C PHE A 167 -13.52 2.75 -3.10
N CYS A 168 -13.18 1.46 -3.00
CA CYS A 168 -11.91 1.02 -2.42
C CYS A 168 -10.69 1.55 -3.18
N ASP A 169 -10.76 1.62 -4.52
CA ASP A 169 -9.70 2.24 -5.33
C ASP A 169 -9.57 3.74 -5.07
N THR A 170 -10.70 4.46 -4.95
CA THR A 170 -10.72 5.88 -4.56
C THR A 170 -10.14 6.07 -3.16
N LEU A 171 -10.49 5.19 -2.22
CA LEU A 171 -9.92 5.19 -0.88
C LEU A 171 -8.40 5.00 -0.88
N ASN A 172 -7.83 4.19 -1.77
CA ASN A 172 -6.36 4.08 -1.89
C ASN A 172 -5.72 5.41 -2.29
N LEU A 173 -6.35 6.17 -3.19
CA LEU A 173 -5.87 7.50 -3.61
C LEU A 173 -5.96 8.51 -2.47
N VAL A 174 -7.09 8.57 -1.77
CA VAL A 174 -7.26 9.42 -0.60
C VAL A 174 -6.27 9.04 0.50
N ASN A 175 -6.05 7.73 0.70
CA ASN A 175 -5.17 7.22 1.73
C ASN A 175 -3.70 7.63 1.50
N ILE A 176 -3.16 7.52 0.28
CA ILE A 176 -1.77 7.96 0.04
C ILE A 176 -1.61 9.48 0.28
N MET A 177 -2.58 10.29 -0.15
CA MET A 177 -2.56 11.74 0.10
C MET A 177 -2.64 12.06 1.60
N ALA A 178 -3.53 11.39 2.33
CA ALA A 178 -3.68 11.55 3.77
C ALA A 178 -2.41 11.12 4.54
N ASN A 179 -1.74 10.05 4.11
CA ASN A 179 -0.50 9.58 4.75
C ASN A 179 0.68 10.53 4.50
N VAL A 180 0.79 11.10 3.29
CA VAL A 180 1.79 12.15 3.00
C VAL A 180 1.54 13.37 3.88
N TYR A 181 0.29 13.86 3.94
CA TYR A 181 -0.09 14.99 4.78
C TYR A 181 0.16 14.72 6.28
N LEU A 182 -0.23 13.55 6.79
CA LEU A 182 0.00 13.17 8.18
C LEU A 182 1.49 13.16 8.54
N THR A 183 2.33 12.66 7.62
CA THR A 183 3.79 12.64 7.80
C THR A 183 4.38 14.05 7.74
N ASP A 184 3.85 14.90 6.87
CA ASP A 184 4.23 16.31 6.77
C ASP A 184 3.90 17.08 8.06
N CYS A 185 2.70 16.89 8.62
CA CYS A 185 2.33 17.46 9.92
C CYS A 185 3.23 16.95 11.06
N LEU A 186 3.56 15.65 11.06
CA LEU A 186 4.44 15.06 12.08
C LEU A 186 5.84 15.70 12.07
N LEU A 187 6.37 16.02 10.88
CA LEU A 187 7.70 16.60 10.68
C LEU A 187 7.68 18.14 10.56
N GLY A 188 6.59 18.80 10.98
CA GLY A 188 6.49 20.26 11.01
C GLY A 188 6.44 20.94 9.63
N GLY A 189 5.85 20.29 8.64
CA GLY A 189 5.62 20.86 7.29
C GLY A 189 6.79 20.70 6.31
N SER A 190 7.80 19.90 6.65
CA SER A 190 9.02 19.78 5.86
C SER A 190 9.13 18.45 5.10
N PHE A 191 8.17 17.54 5.22
CA PHE A 191 8.25 16.23 4.56
C PHE A 191 8.10 16.35 3.05
N SER A 192 7.19 17.21 2.57
CA SER A 192 6.88 17.31 1.14
C SER A 192 8.10 17.71 0.30
N SER A 193 8.96 18.60 0.83
CA SER A 193 10.21 19.06 0.18
C SER A 193 11.42 18.17 0.50
N TYR A 194 11.31 17.24 1.45
CA TYR A 194 12.43 16.48 2.01
C TYR A 194 13.26 15.74 0.97
N GLY A 195 12.64 14.93 0.10
CA GLY A 195 13.41 14.14 -0.88
C GLY A 195 14.08 14.99 -1.96
N GLY A 196 13.50 16.15 -2.32
CA GLY A 196 14.14 17.10 -3.21
C GLY A 196 15.41 17.71 -2.60
N GLU A 197 15.38 17.99 -1.30
CA GLU A 197 16.55 18.47 -0.55
C GLU A 197 17.64 17.40 -0.42
N VAL A 198 17.26 16.15 -0.17
CA VAL A 198 18.20 15.01 -0.16
C VAL A 198 18.88 14.83 -1.51
N LEU A 199 18.14 14.91 -2.62
CA LEU A 199 18.72 14.77 -3.96
C LEU A 199 19.68 15.92 -4.27
N ARG A 200 19.33 17.14 -3.85
CA ARG A 200 20.20 18.32 -4.03
C ARG A 200 21.50 18.18 -3.22
N PHE A 201 21.43 17.64 -2.01
CA PHE A 201 22.59 17.36 -1.18
C PHE A 201 23.54 16.36 -1.85
N LEU A 202 23.02 15.29 -2.46
CA LEU A 202 23.85 14.31 -3.19
C LEU A 202 24.59 14.91 -4.41
N GLN A 203 24.19 16.08 -4.88
CA GLN A 203 24.77 16.76 -6.03
C GLN A 203 25.75 17.89 -5.65
N LEU A 204 25.80 18.29 -4.37
CA LEU A 204 26.64 19.37 -3.87
C LEU A 204 27.96 18.83 -3.29
N ASN A 205 29.03 19.63 -3.39
CA ASN A 205 30.32 19.29 -2.79
C ASN A 205 30.26 19.43 -1.25
N PRO A 206 30.90 18.51 -0.49
CA PRO A 206 30.81 18.46 0.98
C PRO A 206 31.40 19.69 1.72
N GLU A 207 32.13 20.57 1.03
CA GLU A 207 32.81 21.73 1.62
C GLU A 207 31.89 22.95 1.81
N ASP A 208 30.71 23.01 1.17
CA ASP A 208 29.81 24.17 1.26
C ASP A 208 28.94 24.22 2.53
N GLY A 209 29.15 23.27 3.47
CA GLY A 209 28.98 23.44 4.92
C GLY A 209 27.80 24.27 5.42
N ARG A 210 26.64 24.23 4.76
CA ARG A 210 25.46 24.97 5.18
C ARG A 210 24.70 24.08 6.13
N TYR A 211 24.55 24.52 7.38
CA TYR A 211 23.73 23.89 8.40
C TYR A 211 22.36 23.52 7.80
N ASP A 212 22.18 22.24 7.47
CA ASP A 212 21.13 21.81 6.56
C ASP A 212 19.80 21.71 7.29
N ARG A 213 18.70 22.02 6.58
CA ARG A 213 17.32 21.87 7.08
C ARG A 213 17.05 20.45 7.59
N ILE A 214 17.74 19.45 7.03
CA ILE A 214 17.63 18.04 7.41
C ILE A 214 18.05 17.83 8.87
N ASP A 215 19.18 18.40 9.29
CA ASP A 215 19.67 18.28 10.67
C ASP A 215 18.83 19.13 11.65
N ALA A 216 18.08 20.13 11.16
CA ALA A 216 17.09 20.86 11.94
C ALA A 216 15.82 20.02 12.24
N ILE A 217 15.48 19.05 11.37
CA ILE A 217 14.37 18.12 11.58
C ILE A 217 14.82 16.93 12.44
N PHE A 218 15.98 16.36 12.14
CA PHE A 218 16.54 15.18 12.81
C PHE A 218 17.93 15.45 13.42
N PRO A 219 18.03 16.24 14.52
CA PRO A 219 19.31 16.54 15.14
C PRO A 219 19.98 15.28 15.68
N LYS A 220 21.23 15.06 15.28
CA LYS A 220 22.04 13.90 15.73
C LYS A 220 22.79 14.20 17.02
N VAL A 221 23.01 15.47 17.33
CA VAL A 221 23.72 15.96 18.51
C VAL A 221 22.89 17.02 19.21
N THR A 222 22.83 16.97 20.54
CA THR A 222 22.08 17.92 21.36
C THR A 222 22.83 18.25 22.65
N LYS A 223 22.57 19.41 23.24
CA LYS A 223 23.06 19.82 24.56
C LYS A 223 22.00 19.49 25.61
N CYS A 224 22.38 18.78 26.66
CA CYS A 224 21.55 18.49 27.83
C CYS A 224 22.09 19.23 29.05
N THR A 225 21.21 19.90 29.81
CA THR A 225 21.57 20.48 31.11
C THR A 225 21.10 19.57 32.24
N PHE A 226 22.05 18.97 32.95
CA PHE A 226 21.83 18.13 34.12
C PHE A 226 21.84 18.97 35.40
N HIS A 227 20.74 18.93 36.16
CA HIS A 227 20.60 19.68 37.41
C HIS A 227 20.94 18.78 38.60
N LYS A 228 22.02 19.10 39.32
CA LYS A 228 22.46 18.40 40.55
C LYS A 228 22.32 19.34 41.75
N PHE A 229 21.97 18.80 42.91
CA PHE A 229 21.94 19.58 44.16
C PHE A 229 23.28 19.43 44.90
N GLY A 230 23.90 20.56 45.23
CA GLY A 230 25.12 20.60 46.05
C GLY A 230 24.83 20.39 47.56
N PRO A 231 25.87 20.25 48.40
CA PRO A 231 25.71 20.08 49.86
C PRO A 231 24.96 21.23 50.54
N SER A 232 25.03 22.44 49.96
CA SER A 232 24.30 23.64 50.41
C SER A 232 22.86 23.72 49.91
N GLY A 233 22.37 22.72 49.17
CA GLY A 233 21.04 22.74 48.55
C GLY A 233 20.90 23.65 47.33
N SER A 234 21.98 24.27 46.85
CA SER A 234 21.99 25.06 45.62
C SER A 234 22.01 24.16 44.38
N ILE A 235 21.31 24.59 43.33
CA ILE A 235 21.28 23.90 42.03
C ILE A 235 22.60 24.17 41.30
N GLN A 236 23.31 23.10 40.95
CA GLN A 236 24.50 23.11 40.10
C GLN A 236 24.13 22.53 38.73
N ASN A 237 24.41 23.30 37.68
CA ASN A 237 24.09 22.93 36.30
C ASN A 237 25.33 22.35 35.63
N HIS A 238 25.19 21.17 35.05
CA HIS A 238 26.23 20.52 34.26
C HIS A 238 25.77 20.32 32.83
N GLU A 239 26.61 20.69 31.88
CA GLU A 239 26.29 20.60 30.46
C GLU A 239 26.90 19.33 29.88
N ALA A 240 26.09 18.52 29.22
CA ALA A 240 26.52 17.32 28.54
C ALA A 240 26.24 17.43 27.04
N LEU A 241 27.18 16.95 26.23
CA LEU A 241 26.99 16.73 24.80
C LEU A 241 26.41 15.35 24.60
N CYS A 242 25.25 15.27 23.95
CA CYS A 242 24.54 14.02 23.74
C CYS A 242 24.37 13.69 22.26
N VAL A 243 24.63 12.43 21.88
CA VAL A 243 24.42 11.89 20.53
C VAL A 243 23.14 11.05 20.52
N MET A 244 22.22 11.35 19.61
CA MET A 244 20.90 10.73 19.51
C MET A 244 20.85 9.70 18.38
N GLY A 245 21.10 8.43 18.71
CA GLY A 245 21.13 7.34 17.74
C GLY A 245 19.78 7.06 17.09
N LEU A 246 18.67 7.39 17.76
CA LEU A 246 17.31 7.24 17.23
C LEU A 246 17.07 8.12 15.99
N ASN A 247 17.66 9.32 15.95
CA ASN A 247 17.45 10.28 14.87
C ASN A 247 18.20 9.90 13.59
N VAL A 248 19.37 9.26 13.72
CA VAL A 248 20.08 8.69 12.56
C VAL A 248 19.20 7.65 11.85
N VAL A 249 18.51 6.81 12.61
CA VAL A 249 17.62 5.78 12.05
C VAL A 249 16.37 6.40 11.43
N ASN A 250 15.74 7.35 12.13
CA ASN A 250 14.56 8.05 11.63
C ASN A 250 14.85 8.82 10.33
N GLU A 251 15.98 9.53 10.24
CA GLU A 251 16.40 10.23 9.02
C GLU A 251 16.42 9.27 7.81
N LYS A 252 17.05 8.08 7.96
CA LYS A 252 17.12 7.11 6.86
C LYS A 252 15.77 6.49 6.54
N ILE A 253 14.94 6.20 7.55
CA ILE A 253 13.58 5.70 7.33
C ILE A 253 12.74 6.70 6.55
N TYR A 254 12.68 7.97 6.99
CA TYR A 254 11.86 8.98 6.32
C TYR A 254 12.39 9.37 4.94
N THR A 255 13.71 9.24 4.70
CA THR A 255 14.28 9.32 3.34
C THR A 255 13.70 8.24 2.43
N VAL A 256 13.75 6.97 2.85
CA VAL A 256 13.21 5.85 2.05
C VAL A 256 11.70 5.99 1.86
N LEU A 257 10.97 6.36 2.91
CA LEU A 257 9.52 6.52 2.86
C LEU A 257 9.08 7.65 1.91
N TRP A 258 9.84 8.75 1.82
CA TRP A 258 9.52 9.83 0.90
C TRP A 258 9.51 9.35 -0.56
N PHE A 259 10.59 8.71 -1.01
CA PHE A 259 10.68 8.19 -2.38
C PHE A 259 9.64 7.10 -2.63
N TRP A 260 9.37 6.26 -1.63
CA TRP A 260 8.35 5.22 -1.72
C TRP A 260 6.95 5.81 -1.86
N PHE A 261 6.56 6.79 -1.03
CA PHE A 261 5.27 7.45 -1.11
C PHE A 261 5.10 8.23 -2.41
N ALA A 262 6.14 8.92 -2.90
CA ALA A 262 6.12 9.58 -4.19
C ALA A 262 5.86 8.57 -5.34
N MET A 263 6.58 7.44 -5.37
CA MET A 263 6.38 6.39 -6.37
C MET A 263 4.95 5.81 -6.29
N VAL A 264 4.48 5.45 -5.09
CA VAL A 264 3.13 4.90 -4.89
C VAL A 264 2.06 5.91 -5.30
N ALA A 265 2.22 7.19 -4.97
CA ALA A 265 1.31 8.26 -5.36
C ALA A 265 1.22 8.37 -6.88
N VAL A 266 2.35 8.45 -7.59
CA VAL A 266 2.40 8.53 -9.06
C VAL A 266 1.71 7.32 -9.69
N VAL A 267 2.05 6.10 -9.28
CA VAL A 267 1.43 4.87 -9.81
C VAL A 267 -0.08 4.85 -9.54
N THR A 268 -0.51 5.31 -8.38
CA THR A 268 -1.93 5.33 -7.99
C THR A 268 -2.71 6.36 -8.80
N VAL A 269 -2.17 7.57 -8.97
CA VAL A 269 -2.78 8.64 -9.78
C VAL A 269 -2.88 8.21 -11.24
N LEU A 270 -1.79 7.70 -11.84
CA LEU A 270 -1.80 7.23 -13.22
C LEU A 270 -2.83 6.12 -13.43
N ALA A 271 -2.91 5.14 -12.52
CA ALA A 271 -3.89 4.07 -12.60
C ALA A 271 -5.33 4.55 -12.39
N PHE A 272 -5.54 5.57 -11.55
CA PHE A 272 -6.85 6.16 -11.33
C PHE A 272 -7.31 6.95 -12.56
N LEU A 273 -6.44 7.79 -13.13
CA LEU A 273 -6.69 8.52 -14.38
C LEU A 273 -6.98 7.57 -15.54
N TRP A 274 -6.21 6.47 -15.64
CA TRP A 274 -6.44 5.43 -16.65
C TRP A 274 -7.84 4.82 -16.55
N LYS A 275 -8.32 4.50 -15.34
CA LYS A 275 -9.68 3.98 -15.12
C LYS A 275 -10.76 5.01 -15.43
N LEU A 276 -10.59 6.27 -14.97
CA LEU A 276 -11.54 7.35 -15.24
C LEU A 276 -11.69 7.60 -16.73
N LEU A 277 -10.58 7.60 -17.47
CA LEU A 277 -10.60 7.73 -18.92
C LEU A 277 -11.38 6.59 -19.57
N GLY A 278 -11.19 5.35 -19.13
CA GLY A 278 -11.94 4.19 -19.63
C GLY A 278 -13.44 4.28 -19.41
N ILE A 279 -13.83 4.66 -18.20
CA ILE A 279 -15.24 4.85 -17.83
C ILE A 279 -15.84 6.04 -18.59
N GLY A 280 -15.09 7.13 -18.74
CA GLY A 280 -15.50 8.31 -19.52
C GLY A 280 -15.75 7.96 -20.99
N LEU A 281 -14.84 7.21 -21.63
CA LEU A 281 -15.07 6.74 -22.99
C LEU A 281 -16.24 5.75 -23.08
N LEU A 282 -16.45 4.84 -22.10
CA LEU A 282 -17.61 3.94 -22.07
C LEU A 282 -18.94 4.74 -22.15
N LEU A 283 -19.01 5.86 -21.44
CA LEU A 283 -20.21 6.69 -21.35
C LEU A 283 -20.41 7.59 -22.59
N CYS A 284 -19.32 8.08 -23.19
CA CYS A 284 -19.37 9.05 -24.29
C CYS A 284 -19.56 8.43 -25.68
N THR A 285 -19.07 7.21 -25.94
CA THR A 285 -19.08 6.64 -27.30
C THR A 285 -20.06 5.48 -27.44
N LYS A 286 -21.20 5.72 -28.12
CA LYS A 286 -22.17 4.69 -28.53
C LYS A 286 -21.78 3.94 -29.83
N GLY A 287 -20.53 4.01 -30.29
CA GLY A 287 -20.10 3.55 -31.63
C GLY A 287 -18.86 2.65 -31.64
N GLY A 288 -18.86 1.65 -32.53
CA GLY A 288 -17.98 0.47 -32.54
C GLY A 288 -16.47 0.63 -32.75
N CYS A 289 -15.92 1.84 -32.94
CA CYS A 289 -14.46 2.05 -33.09
C CYS A 289 -13.66 1.92 -31.77
N TYR A 290 -14.36 1.62 -30.67
CA TYR A 290 -13.93 1.71 -29.28
C TYR A 290 -13.31 0.41 -28.73
N VAL A 291 -13.57 -0.74 -29.37
CA VAL A 291 -13.26 -2.07 -28.83
C VAL A 291 -11.78 -2.28 -28.47
N ALA A 292 -10.85 -1.84 -29.34
CA ALA A 292 -9.41 -2.05 -29.15
C ALA A 292 -8.80 -1.26 -27.98
N TRP A 293 -9.35 -0.08 -27.71
CA TRP A 293 -8.85 0.81 -26.66
C TRP A 293 -9.30 0.32 -25.29
N VAL A 294 -10.48 -0.25 -25.22
CA VAL A 294 -11.18 -0.62 -23.98
C VAL A 294 -10.75 -1.95 -23.45
N GLN A 295 -10.34 -2.83 -24.36
CA GLN A 295 -9.57 -4.01 -24.02
C GLN A 295 -8.41 -3.64 -23.09
N ARG A 296 -7.66 -2.58 -23.41
CA ARG A 296 -6.52 -2.14 -22.60
C ARG A 296 -6.94 -1.39 -21.34
N VAL A 297 -8.05 -0.65 -21.38
CA VAL A 297 -8.44 0.22 -20.25
C VAL A 297 -9.22 -0.50 -19.14
N LEU A 298 -10.16 -1.38 -19.50
CA LEU A 298 -10.90 -2.20 -18.53
C LEU A 298 -10.15 -3.50 -18.16
N GLY A 299 -8.97 -3.72 -18.73
CA GLY A 299 -8.13 -4.88 -18.46
C GLY A 299 -8.67 -6.18 -19.03
N VAL A 300 -9.38 -6.13 -20.16
CA VAL A 300 -9.71 -7.34 -20.92
C VAL A 300 -8.39 -7.87 -21.52
N PRO A 301 -8.09 -9.17 -21.37
CA PRO A 301 -6.84 -9.73 -21.90
C PRO A 301 -6.76 -9.46 -23.41
N ALA A 302 -5.60 -8.94 -23.85
CA ALA A 302 -5.32 -8.57 -25.24
C ALA A 302 -5.44 -9.76 -26.24
N VAL A 303 -5.65 -10.97 -25.72
CA VAL A 303 -5.80 -12.21 -26.47
C VAL A 303 -7.22 -12.43 -27.00
N LEU A 304 -8.20 -11.65 -26.52
CA LEU A 304 -9.57 -11.75 -27.02
C LEU A 304 -9.73 -10.97 -28.34
N ASP A 305 -10.17 -11.65 -29.40
CA ASP A 305 -10.33 -11.04 -30.73
C ASP A 305 -11.50 -10.04 -30.78
N GLN A 306 -11.43 -9.03 -31.65
CA GLN A 306 -12.42 -7.92 -31.73
C GLN A 306 -13.85 -8.42 -31.97
N THR A 307 -13.99 -9.54 -32.66
CA THR A 307 -15.28 -10.18 -32.98
C THR A 307 -16.06 -10.60 -31.73
N TYR A 308 -15.37 -11.00 -30.65
CA TYR A 308 -16.02 -11.44 -29.41
C TYR A 308 -16.38 -10.29 -28.47
N LEU A 309 -15.73 -9.13 -28.64
CA LEU A 309 -15.90 -7.99 -27.74
C LEU A 309 -17.13 -7.15 -28.05
N TYR A 310 -17.44 -6.94 -29.33
CA TYR A 310 -18.57 -6.10 -29.72
C TYR A 310 -19.91 -6.57 -29.13
N PRO A 311 -20.25 -7.88 -29.13
CA PRO A 311 -21.46 -8.36 -28.47
C PRO A 311 -21.42 -8.17 -26.95
N LEU A 312 -20.29 -8.47 -26.29
CA LEU A 312 -20.14 -8.29 -24.83
C LEU A 312 -20.37 -6.83 -24.41
N PHE A 313 -19.83 -5.85 -25.16
CA PHE A 313 -20.04 -4.43 -24.85
C PHE A 313 -21.50 -4.00 -24.91
N ARG A 314 -22.30 -4.66 -25.74
CA ARG A 314 -23.72 -4.33 -25.88
C ARG A 314 -24.56 -4.82 -24.70
N TYR A 315 -24.16 -5.91 -24.05
CA TYR A 315 -24.97 -6.58 -23.05
C TYR A 315 -24.43 -6.46 -21.62
N CYS A 316 -23.13 -6.22 -21.43
CA CYS A 316 -22.52 -6.18 -20.09
C CYS A 316 -22.43 -4.76 -19.52
N ASP A 317 -22.83 -4.59 -18.26
CA ASP A 317 -22.61 -3.36 -17.50
C ASP A 317 -21.20 -3.30 -16.90
N LEU A 318 -20.83 -2.14 -16.33
CA LEU A 318 -19.54 -1.92 -15.66
C LEU A 318 -19.21 -3.01 -14.60
N GLY A 319 -20.22 -3.51 -13.88
CA GLY A 319 -19.99 -4.55 -12.87
C GLY A 319 -19.74 -5.94 -13.44
N ASP A 320 -20.37 -6.26 -14.57
CA ASP A 320 -20.14 -7.49 -15.30
C ASP A 320 -18.73 -7.47 -15.92
N TRP A 321 -18.30 -6.31 -16.43
CA TRP A 321 -16.93 -6.08 -16.90
C TRP A 321 -15.88 -6.26 -15.80
N LEU A 322 -16.13 -5.74 -14.60
CA LEU A 322 -15.24 -5.94 -13.46
C LEU A 322 -15.11 -7.42 -13.10
N TYR A 323 -16.23 -8.15 -13.08
CA TYR A 323 -16.22 -9.58 -12.78
C TYR A 323 -15.43 -10.37 -13.83
N LEU A 324 -15.67 -10.09 -15.13
CA LEU A 324 -14.92 -10.69 -16.24
C LEU A 324 -13.42 -10.36 -16.16
N HIS A 325 -13.06 -9.13 -15.77
CA HIS A 325 -11.67 -8.75 -15.53
C HIS A 325 -11.03 -9.54 -14.39
N LEU A 326 -11.74 -9.73 -13.26
CA LEU A 326 -11.23 -10.56 -12.17
C LEU A 326 -11.09 -12.02 -12.60
N MET A 327 -12.00 -12.56 -13.42
CA MET A 327 -11.86 -13.90 -13.99
C MET A 327 -10.64 -14.01 -14.91
N ALA A 328 -10.42 -13.03 -15.79
CA ALA A 328 -9.26 -12.98 -16.67
C ALA A 328 -7.93 -12.97 -15.91
N ASN A 329 -7.86 -12.28 -14.77
CA ASN A 329 -6.66 -12.24 -13.93
C ASN A 329 -6.33 -13.57 -13.24
N ASN A 330 -7.28 -14.51 -13.22
CA ASN A 330 -7.16 -15.81 -12.54
C ASN A 330 -7.14 -17.00 -13.49
N MET A 331 -7.58 -16.83 -14.73
CA MET A 331 -7.58 -17.88 -15.75
C MET A 331 -6.39 -17.74 -16.68
N ASP A 332 -5.90 -18.87 -17.19
CA ASP A 332 -4.94 -18.87 -18.28
C ASP A 332 -5.58 -18.31 -19.55
N SER A 333 -4.81 -17.60 -20.37
CA SER A 333 -5.38 -16.84 -21.49
C SER A 333 -6.19 -17.68 -22.48
N GLY A 334 -5.78 -18.92 -22.75
CA GLY A 334 -6.53 -19.83 -23.63
C GLY A 334 -7.85 -20.29 -22.99
N MET A 335 -7.85 -20.55 -21.69
CA MET A 335 -9.04 -20.97 -20.95
C MET A 335 -10.06 -19.83 -20.84
N TYR A 336 -9.59 -18.59 -20.68
CA TYR A 336 -10.46 -17.41 -20.69
C TYR A 336 -11.11 -17.19 -22.06
N THR A 337 -10.36 -17.37 -23.16
CA THR A 337 -10.93 -17.27 -24.52
C THR A 337 -11.99 -18.34 -24.77
N ASP A 338 -11.76 -19.58 -24.34
CA ASP A 338 -12.76 -20.67 -24.44
C ASP A 338 -14.00 -20.36 -23.58
N PHE A 339 -13.82 -19.79 -22.39
CA PHE A 339 -14.92 -19.35 -21.53
C PHE A 339 -15.78 -18.28 -22.20
N VAL A 340 -15.16 -17.25 -22.77
CA VAL A 340 -15.89 -16.17 -23.45
C VAL A 340 -16.68 -16.69 -24.66
N LYS A 341 -16.14 -17.67 -25.41
CA LYS A 341 -16.87 -18.31 -26.52
C LYS A 341 -18.14 -19.01 -26.05
N GLU A 342 -18.05 -19.80 -24.97
CA GLU A 342 -19.22 -20.47 -24.39
C GLU A 342 -20.22 -19.44 -23.83
N LEU A 343 -19.75 -18.35 -23.21
CA LEU A 343 -20.59 -17.27 -22.71
C LEU A 343 -21.39 -16.59 -23.83
N LEU A 344 -20.74 -16.24 -24.93
CA LEU A 344 -21.41 -15.65 -26.09
C LEU A 344 -22.42 -16.61 -26.73
N GLY A 345 -22.13 -17.91 -26.75
CA GLY A 345 -23.07 -18.93 -27.21
C GLY A 345 -24.34 -19.00 -26.36
N VAL A 346 -24.20 -18.95 -25.03
CA VAL A 346 -25.33 -18.93 -24.09
C VAL A 346 -26.15 -17.64 -24.24
N MET A 347 -25.47 -16.48 -24.25
CA MET A 347 -26.14 -15.17 -24.38
C MET A 347 -26.89 -15.04 -25.72
N GLY A 348 -26.33 -15.54 -26.83
CA GLY A 348 -26.99 -15.53 -28.14
C GLY A 348 -28.26 -16.39 -28.17
N GLY A 349 -28.26 -17.54 -27.49
CA GLY A 349 -29.44 -18.39 -27.33
C GLY A 349 -30.54 -17.72 -26.50
N ASP A 350 -30.17 -17.10 -25.38
CA ASP A 350 -31.11 -16.42 -24.48
C ASP A 350 -31.76 -15.21 -25.15
N VAL A 351 -31.02 -14.45 -25.97
CA VAL A 351 -31.56 -13.33 -26.76
C VAL A 351 -32.55 -13.80 -27.83
N SER A 352 -32.24 -14.90 -28.52
CA SER A 352 -33.18 -15.48 -29.51
C SER A 352 -34.47 -16.00 -28.86
N ASN A 353 -34.39 -16.49 -27.62
CA ASN A 353 -35.56 -16.96 -26.87
C ASN A 353 -36.40 -15.78 -26.33
N MET A 354 -35.77 -14.70 -25.86
CA MET A 354 -36.47 -13.47 -25.44
C MET A 354 -37.20 -12.78 -26.61
N LEU A 355 -36.62 -12.80 -27.82
CA LEU A 355 -37.27 -12.23 -29.02
C LEU A 355 -38.44 -13.09 -29.55
N ARG A 356 -38.51 -14.38 -29.23
CA ARG A 356 -39.68 -15.24 -29.56
C ARG A 356 -40.83 -15.14 -28.57
N SER A 357 -40.58 -14.56 -27.39
CA SER A 357 -41.56 -14.44 -26.29
C SER A 357 -42.34 -13.12 -26.31
N LYS A 358 -42.02 -12.21 -27.23
CA LYS A 358 -42.80 -11.01 -27.55
C LYS A 358 -43.42 -11.18 -28.92
#